data_AF-A0A354T9K7-F1
#
_entry.id   AF-A0A354T9K7-F1
#
_cell.length_a   1.000
_cell.length_b   1.000
_cell.length_c   1.000
_cell.angle_alpha   90.00
_cell.angle_beta   90.00
_cell.angle_gamma   90.00
#
_symmetry.space_group_name_H-M   'P 1'
#
loop_
_entity.id
_entity.type
_entity.pdbx_description
1 polymer ?
#
loop_
_entity_poly.entity_id
_entity_poly.type
_entity_poly.pdbx_seq_one_letter_code
_entity_poly.pdbx_strand_id
1 'polypeptide(L)' 'MLKQPLAAVTAGTVFTVEWSDTLANDWQTTGVSESILSDNGTVQQVKATLPAGSAGHRFVHLKVTAPP' A
#
# COMPACT_ATOMS: atom_id res chain seq x y z
N MET A 1 -27.97 17.37 -15.41
CA MET A 1 -27.83 16.34 -14.37
C MET A 1 -26.35 16.03 -14.22
N LEU A 2 -25.67 16.66 -13.25
CA LEU A 2 -24.24 16.43 -13.02
C LEU A 2 -24.06 15.01 -12.49
N LYS A 3 -23.44 14.14 -13.28
CA LYS A 3 -22.82 12.94 -12.72
C LYS A 3 -21.45 13.38 -12.21
N GLN A 4 -21.34 13.70 -10.93
CA GLN A 4 -20.03 13.69 -10.28
C GLN A 4 -19.45 12.27 -10.50
N PRO A 5 -18.25 12.12 -11.10
CA PRO A 5 -17.67 10.81 -11.24
C PRO A 5 -17.43 10.25 -9.83
N LEU A 6 -17.76 8.97 -9.64
CA LEU A 6 -17.52 8.20 -8.42
C LEU A 6 -16.04 8.26 -7.95
N ALA A 7 -15.14 8.73 -8.81
CA ALA A 7 -13.77 9.13 -8.49
C ALA A 7 -13.64 10.11 -7.30
N ALA A 8 -14.70 10.85 -6.94
CA ALA A 8 -14.68 11.73 -5.77
C ALA A 8 -14.70 10.98 -4.41
N VAL A 9 -14.98 9.68 -4.37
CA VAL A 9 -15.01 8.89 -3.11
C VAL A 9 -13.69 8.14 -2.86
N THR A 10 -12.80 8.04 -3.84
CA THR A 10 -11.46 7.42 -3.73
C THR A 10 -10.30 8.43 -3.68
N ALA A 11 -10.59 9.73 -3.65
CA ALA A 11 -9.63 10.80 -3.92
C ALA A 11 -8.57 11.10 -2.83
N GLY A 12 -8.38 10.25 -1.81
CA GLY A 12 -7.43 10.58 -0.73
C GLY A 12 -6.96 9.45 0.18
N THR A 13 -7.34 8.19 -0.07
CA THR A 13 -6.81 7.08 0.71
C THR A 13 -5.41 6.78 0.20
N VAL A 14 -4.40 7.03 1.03
CA VAL A 14 -3.00 6.72 0.70
C VAL A 14 -2.61 5.49 1.51
N PHE A 15 -1.88 4.56 0.90
CA PHE A 15 -1.25 3.49 1.63
C PHE A 15 0.26 3.45 1.36
N THR A 16 0.99 2.89 2.31
CA THR A 16 2.42 2.60 2.20
C THR A 16 2.65 1.18 2.67
N VAL A 17 3.36 0.39 1.86
CA VAL A 17 3.87 -0.91 2.28
C VAL A 17 5.30 -0.74 2.80
N GLU A 18 5.51 -1.16 4.04
CA GLU A 18 6.78 -1.01 4.75
C GLU A 18 7.21 -2.37 5.32
N TRP A 19 8.51 -2.53 5.57
CA TRP A 19 9.04 -3.74 6.18
C TRP A 19 10.10 -3.48 7.23
N SER A 20 10.27 -4.44 8.16
CA SER A 20 11.34 -4.46 9.15
C SER A 20 11.83 -5.89 9.35
N ASP A 21 13.14 -6.07 9.52
CA ASP A 21 13.71 -7.38 9.92
C ASP A 21 13.72 -7.57 11.44
N THR A 22 13.55 -6.51 12.24
CA THR A 22 13.71 -6.57 13.70
C THR A 22 12.42 -6.32 14.48
N LEU A 23 11.34 -5.92 13.82
CA LEU A 23 10.09 -5.44 14.44
C LEU A 23 10.33 -4.30 15.44
N ALA A 24 11.35 -3.47 15.19
CA ALA A 24 11.63 -2.28 15.98
C ALA A 24 11.06 -1.03 15.27
N ASN A 25 11.61 0.14 15.59
CA ASN A 25 11.27 1.39 14.91
C ASN A 25 12.19 1.64 13.69
N ASP A 26 12.38 0.61 12.86
CA ASP A 26 13.33 0.57 11.73
C ASP A 26 12.65 0.29 10.38
N TRP A 27 11.37 0.61 10.25
CA TRP A 27 10.56 0.41 9.04
C TRP A 27 11.19 1.02 7.78
N GLN A 28 11.25 0.23 6.71
CA GLN A 28 11.85 0.57 5.42
C GLN A 28 10.85 0.40 4.27
N THR A 29 10.97 1.26 3.27
CA THR A 29 10.31 1.09 1.95
C THR A 29 11.31 0.69 0.86
N THR A 30 12.60 0.56 1.20
CA THR A 30 13.66 0.23 0.24
C THR A 30 13.39 -1.12 -0.42
N GLY A 31 13.43 -1.13 -1.77
CA GLY A 31 13.19 -2.32 -2.58
C GLY A 31 11.72 -2.78 -2.63
N VAL A 32 10.80 -2.02 -2.03
CA VAL A 32 9.36 -2.23 -2.25
C VAL A 32 9.01 -1.71 -3.64
N SER A 33 8.24 -2.50 -4.39
CA SER A 33 7.66 -2.08 -5.67
C SER A 33 6.20 -2.51 -5.73
N GLU A 34 5.38 -1.70 -6.37
CA GLU A 34 3.92 -1.88 -6.39
C GLU A 34 3.40 -1.84 -7.83
N SER A 35 2.39 -2.66 -8.11
CA SER A 35 1.67 -2.65 -9.38
C SER A 35 0.19 -2.84 -9.13
N ILE A 36 -0.64 -2.02 -9.78
CA ILE A 36 -2.08 -2.22 -9.81
C ILE A 36 -2.35 -3.45 -10.69
N LEU A 37 -3.10 -4.42 -10.16
CA LEU A 37 -3.56 -5.60 -10.90
C LEU A 37 -4.95 -5.37 -11.49
N SER A 38 -5.83 -4.69 -10.75
CA SER A 38 -7.16 -4.31 -11.20
C SER A 38 -7.67 -3.11 -10.43
N ASP A 39 -8.50 -2.30 -11.09
CA ASP A 39 -9.24 -1.20 -10.48
C ASP A 39 -10.60 -1.09 -11.17
N ASN A 40 -11.68 -1.17 -10.40
CA ASN A 40 -13.05 -1.02 -10.91
C ASN A 40 -13.72 0.30 -10.46
N GLY A 41 -12.94 1.23 -9.90
CA GLY A 41 -13.39 2.51 -9.38
C GLY A 41 -13.88 2.49 -7.94
N THR A 42 -14.10 1.31 -7.33
CA THR A 42 -14.47 1.16 -5.91
C THR A 42 -13.50 0.27 -5.14
N VAL A 43 -12.93 -0.73 -5.81
CA VAL A 43 -11.94 -1.64 -5.27
C VAL A 43 -10.73 -1.65 -6.19
N GLN A 44 -9.57 -1.35 -5.61
CA GLN A 44 -8.28 -1.48 -6.27
C GLN A 44 -7.52 -2.67 -5.66
N GLN A 45 -7.01 -3.55 -6.51
CA GLN A 45 -6.13 -4.64 -6.13
C GLN A 45 -4.70 -4.27 -6.50
N VAL A 46 -3.82 -4.21 -5.50
CA VAL A 46 -2.40 -3.89 -5.67
C VAL A 46 -1.55 -5.09 -5.30
N LYS A 47 -0.54 -5.37 -6.13
CA LYS A 47 0.53 -6.31 -5.81
C LYS A 47 1.75 -5.52 -5.34
N ALA A 48 2.14 -5.74 -4.09
CA ALA A 48 3.42 -5.27 -3.56
C ALA A 48 4.46 -6.41 -3.61
N THR A 49 5.67 -6.09 -4.03
CA THR A 49 6.84 -6.97 -3.98
C THR A 49 7.86 -6.35 -3.04
N LEU A 50 8.38 -7.15 -2.11
CA LEU A 50 9.37 -6.74 -1.11
C LEU A 50 10.61 -7.62 -1.24
N PRO A 51 11.80 -7.15 -0.82
CA PRO A 51 12.98 -8.00 -0.76
C PRO A 51 12.78 -9.11 0.28
N ALA A 52 13.51 -10.21 0.12
CA ALA A 52 13.52 -11.28 1.12
C ALA A 52 14.14 -10.81 2.45
N GLY A 53 13.63 -11.36 3.55
CA GLY A 53 14.14 -11.16 4.91
C GLY A 53 15.56 -11.68 5.11
N SER A 54 16.37 -10.98 5.90
CA SER A 54 17.78 -11.35 6.12
C SER A 54 17.97 -12.59 7.00
N ALA A 55 17.01 -12.88 7.88
CA ALA A 55 17.05 -14.01 8.83
C ALA A 55 15.94 -15.04 8.56
N GLY A 56 15.58 -15.22 7.29
CA GLY A 56 14.49 -16.12 6.88
C GLY A 56 13.08 -15.62 7.25
N HIS A 57 12.97 -14.41 7.82
CA HIS A 57 11.71 -13.76 8.14
C HIS A 57 11.83 -12.25 7.97
N ARG A 58 10.66 -11.60 7.88
CA ARG A 58 10.49 -10.15 7.79
C ARG A 58 9.09 -9.80 8.27
N PHE A 59 8.98 -8.68 8.98
CA PHE A 59 7.72 -8.09 9.38
C PHE A 59 7.27 -7.10 8.32
N VAL A 60 5.97 -7.07 8.05
CA VAL A 60 5.39 -6.22 7.00
C VAL A 60 4.28 -5.39 7.61
N HIS A 61 4.29 -4.10 7.30
CA HIS A 61 3.22 -3.18 7.61
C HIS A 61 2.52 -2.73 6.33
N LEU A 62 1.19 -2.71 6.39
CA LEU A 62 0.36 -1.93 5.49
C LEU A 62 -0.17 -0.74 6.29
N LYS A 63 0.38 0.44 6.03
CA LYS A 63 -0.09 1.68 6.64
C LYS A 63 -1.12 2.30 5.72
N VAL A 64 -2.34 2.55 6.21
CA VAL A 64 -3.41 3.19 5.46
C VAL A 64 -3.76 4.51 6.13
N THR A 65 -3.80 5.57 5.33
CA THR A 65 -4.21 6.91 5.75
C THR A 65 -5.53 7.22 5.05
N ALA A 66 -6.57 7.47 5.83
CA ALA A 66 -7.87 7.86 5.30
C ALA A 66 -7.79 9.23 4.61
N PRO A 67 -8.67 9.51 3.62
CA PRO A 67 -8.81 10.84 3.05
C PRO A 67 -9.13 11.89 4.14
N PRO A 68 -8.73 13.16 3.94
CA PRO A 68 -9.12 14.28 4.81
C PRO A 68 -10.64 14.46 4.93
#